data_AF-B1N3J7-F1
#
_entry.id   AF-B1N3J7-F1
#
_cell.length_a   1.000
_cell.length_b   1.000
_cell.length_c   1.000
_cell.angle_alpha   90.00
_cell.angle_beta   90.00
_cell.angle_gamma   90.00
#
_symmetry.space_group_name_H-M   'P 1'
#
loop_
_entity.id
_entity.type
_entity.pdbx_description
1 polymer ?
#
loop_
_entity_poly.entity_id
_entity_poly.type
_entity_poly.pdbx_seq_one_letter_code
_entity_poly.pdbx_strand_id
1 'polypeptide(L)'
;MLGKDKIKQLQKKGIFERKGKLVLQMEEIIPPQRLWNSENGNTEFLLPQGVIYDMLCSYCLPFLFYKQTILFNRDLIIKHINVVAVKLEIISSSIPQALENMKQSQIEFPKQIHNSVQTIEALKQRVKICQQRVISLSQFNNSLQKFIEIKEGVIQNEEMKHIIGFPIDFSNDVVGIHPSLM
;
A
#
# COMPACT_ATOMS: atom_id res chain seq x y z
N MET A 1 -53.69 59.36 -37.53
CA MET A 1 -53.90 58.16 -38.39
C MET A 1 -54.49 58.60 -39.72
N LEU A 2 -53.88 58.26 -40.85
CA LEU A 2 -54.40 58.59 -42.17
C LEU A 2 -55.69 57.78 -42.42
N GLY A 3 -56.82 58.47 -42.67
CA GLY A 3 -58.12 57.84 -42.90
C GLY A 3 -58.13 56.96 -44.17
N LYS A 4 -58.91 55.87 -44.13
CA LYS A 4 -59.01 54.85 -45.19
C LYS A 4 -59.29 55.43 -46.58
N ASP A 5 -59.98 56.56 -46.67
CA ASP A 5 -60.29 57.21 -47.96
C ASP A 5 -59.09 57.92 -48.59
N LYS A 6 -58.16 58.44 -47.79
CA LYS A 6 -56.90 59.02 -48.30
C LYS A 6 -55.99 57.94 -48.89
N ILE A 7 -56.00 56.73 -48.33
CA ILE A 7 -55.20 55.60 -48.84
C ILE A 7 -55.74 55.12 -50.19
N LYS A 8 -57.06 55.01 -50.36
CA LYS A 8 -57.69 54.67 -51.64
C LYS A 8 -57.41 55.70 -52.75
N GLN A 9 -57.36 56.98 -52.41
CA GLN A 9 -56.99 58.03 -53.37
C GLN A 9 -55.51 57.95 -53.78
N LEU A 10 -54.61 57.61 -52.85
CA LEU A 10 -53.18 57.45 -53.15
C LEU A 10 -52.89 56.18 -53.98
N GLN A 11 -53.65 55.10 -53.78
CA GLN A 11 -53.64 53.92 -54.66
C GLN A 11 -54.15 54.25 -56.07
N LYS A 12 -55.29 54.95 -56.19
CA LYS A 12 -55.82 55.38 -57.50
C LYS A 12 -54.89 56.33 -58.27
N LYS A 13 -54.04 57.09 -57.56
CA LYS A 13 -53.01 57.94 -58.17
C LYS A 13 -51.77 57.16 -58.65
N GLY A 14 -51.75 55.82 -58.54
CA GLY A 14 -50.65 54.97 -59.02
C GLY A 14 -49.32 55.15 -58.27
N ILE A 15 -49.34 55.84 -57.12
CA ILE A 15 -48.14 56.17 -56.34
C ILE A 15 -47.52 54.90 -55.75
N PHE A 16 -48.33 53.85 -55.52
CA PHE A 16 -47.87 52.56 -55.02
C PHE A 16 -47.61 51.51 -56.12
N GLU A 17 -47.92 51.80 -57.39
CA GLU A 17 -47.74 50.85 -58.50
C GLU A 17 -46.43 51.08 -59.28
N ARG A 18 -45.86 52.29 -59.21
CA ARG A 18 -44.55 52.56 -59.80
C ARG A 18 -43.47 51.97 -58.91
N LYS A 19 -43.00 50.76 -59.24
CA LYS A 19 -41.68 50.24 -58.81
C LYS A 19 -40.67 51.39 -58.97
N GLY A 20 -40.03 51.80 -57.88
CA GLY A 20 -39.12 52.95 -57.89
C GLY A 20 -38.01 52.74 -58.92
N LYS A 21 -37.45 53.83 -59.47
CA LYS A 21 -36.35 53.78 -60.47
C LYS A 21 -35.20 52.84 -60.07
N LEU A 22 -34.97 52.67 -58.77
CA LEU A 22 -33.99 51.78 -58.17
C LEU A 22 -34.27 50.28 -58.42
N VAL A 23 -35.54 49.88 -58.49
CA VAL A 23 -35.96 48.51 -58.78
C VAL A 23 -35.79 48.19 -60.27
N LEU A 24 -36.11 49.14 -61.15
CA LEU A 24 -35.87 49.01 -62.59
C LEU A 24 -34.37 48.94 -62.91
N GLN A 25 -33.54 49.73 -62.22
CA GLN A 25 -32.08 49.65 -62.33
C GLN A 25 -31.51 48.34 -61.79
N MET A 26 -32.13 47.74 -60.76
CA MET A 26 -31.73 46.42 -60.27
C MET A 26 -32.10 45.28 -61.23
N GLU A 27 -33.21 45.39 -61.96
CA GLU A 27 -33.63 44.39 -62.95
C GLU A 27 -32.74 44.39 -64.21
N GLU A 28 -32.02 45.48 -64.51
CA GLU A 28 -31.02 45.56 -65.59
C GLU A 28 -29.63 45.02 -65.22
N ILE A 29 -29.34 44.85 -63.92
CA ILE A 29 -28.07 44.28 -63.46
C ILE A 29 -28.15 42.77 -63.58
N ILE A 30 -27.34 42.19 -64.47
CA ILE A 30 -27.13 40.74 -64.54
C ILE A 30 -26.74 40.27 -63.13
N PRO A 31 -27.55 39.42 -62.47
CA PRO A 31 -27.23 38.98 -61.12
C PRO A 31 -25.86 38.28 -61.15
N PRO A 32 -25.00 38.51 -60.14
CA PRO A 32 -23.72 37.82 -60.07
C PRO A 32 -23.98 36.32 -60.14
N GLN A 33 -23.42 35.66 -61.16
CA GLN A 33 -23.55 34.23 -61.31
C GLN A 33 -23.03 33.57 -60.03
N ARG A 34 -23.93 32.85 -59.35
CA ARG A 34 -23.58 32.07 -58.17
C ARG A 34 -22.70 30.92 -58.64
N LEU A 35 -21.42 30.93 -58.26
CA LEU A 35 -20.47 29.84 -58.53
C LEU A 35 -20.97 28.49 -57.97
N TRP A 36 -21.80 28.54 -56.94
CA TRP A 36 -22.39 27.39 -56.29
C TRP A 36 -23.87 27.23 -56.66
N ASN A 37 -24.19 26.10 -57.29
CA ASN A 37 -25.57 25.66 -57.52
C ASN A 37 -25.98 24.71 -56.39
N SER A 38 -27.14 24.93 -55.75
CA SER A 38 -27.62 24.06 -54.66
C SER A 38 -28.03 22.66 -55.14
N GLU A 39 -28.40 22.51 -56.41
CA GLU A 39 -28.82 21.23 -57.00
C GLU A 39 -27.61 20.44 -57.51
N ASN A 40 -26.61 21.13 -58.07
CA ASN A 40 -25.46 20.51 -58.75
C ASN A 40 -24.11 20.72 -58.03
N GLY A 41 -24.09 21.42 -56.90
CA GLY A 41 -22.87 21.76 -56.16
C GLY A 41 -22.02 22.84 -56.85
N ASN A 42 -20.74 22.91 -56.45
CA ASN A 42 -19.74 23.80 -57.04
C ASN A 42 -19.05 23.08 -58.21
N THR A 43 -19.42 23.41 -59.45
CA THR A 43 -18.87 22.73 -60.64
C THR A 43 -17.47 23.21 -61.00
N GLU A 44 -17.06 24.39 -60.53
CA GLU A 44 -15.79 25.03 -60.90
C GLU A 44 -14.67 24.80 -59.88
N PHE A 45 -15.00 24.31 -58.68
CA PHE A 45 -14.04 24.06 -57.59
C PHE A 45 -13.99 22.58 -57.20
N LEU A 46 -13.80 21.71 -58.19
CA LEU A 46 -13.51 20.30 -57.97
C LEU A 46 -11.99 20.14 -57.77
N LEU A 47 -11.57 20.17 -56.50
CA LEU A 47 -10.20 19.78 -56.15
C LEU A 47 -10.01 18.30 -56.56
N PRO A 48 -8.92 17.95 -57.27
CA PRO A 48 -8.63 16.57 -57.60
C PRO A 48 -8.60 15.73 -56.33
N GLN A 49 -9.17 14.51 -56.36
CA GLN A 49 -9.24 13.64 -55.19
C GLN A 49 -7.86 13.40 -54.55
N GLY A 50 -6.79 13.33 -55.35
CA GLY A 50 -5.41 13.23 -54.85
C GLY A 50 -4.99 14.43 -53.99
N VAL A 51 -5.37 15.66 -54.36
CA VAL A 51 -5.04 16.87 -53.60
C VAL A 51 -5.79 16.92 -52.27
N ILE A 52 -7.05 16.48 -52.25
CA ILE A 52 -7.83 16.36 -51.01
C ILE A 52 -7.22 15.30 -50.10
N TYR A 53 -6.85 14.14 -50.67
CA TYR A 53 -6.20 13.06 -49.95
C TYR A 53 -4.85 13.50 -49.36
N ASP A 54 -4.02 14.17 -50.16
CA ASP A 54 -2.73 14.70 -49.72
C ASP A 54 -2.89 15.77 -48.64
N MET A 55 -3.91 16.64 -48.72
CA MET A 55 -4.21 17.59 -47.64
C MET A 55 -4.61 16.87 -46.34
N LEU A 56 -5.49 15.86 -46.43
CA LEU A 56 -5.93 15.09 -45.26
C LEU A 56 -4.76 14.30 -44.64
N CYS A 57 -3.90 13.71 -45.47
CA CYS A 57 -2.73 12.97 -45.04
C CYS A 57 -1.60 13.85 -44.51
N SER A 58 -1.39 15.03 -45.07
CA SER A 58 -0.28 15.91 -44.69
C SER A 58 -0.61 16.82 -43.52
N TYR A 59 -1.88 17.22 -43.37
CA TYR A 59 -2.29 18.19 -42.34
C TYR A 59 -3.19 17.58 -41.28
N CYS A 60 -4.24 16.84 -41.66
CA CYS A 60 -5.24 16.37 -40.70
C CYS A 60 -4.74 15.14 -39.91
N LEU A 61 -4.16 14.15 -40.58
CA LEU A 61 -3.67 12.92 -39.95
C LEU A 61 -2.57 13.16 -38.90
N PRO A 62 -1.51 13.95 -39.17
CA PRO A 62 -0.48 14.24 -38.17
C PRO A 62 -1.04 14.97 -36.94
N PHE A 63 -1.98 15.90 -37.14
CA PHE A 63 -2.66 16.58 -36.04
C PHE A 63 -3.49 15.60 -35.18
N LEU A 64 -4.20 14.67 -35.81
CA LEU A 64 -4.96 13.63 -35.09
C LEU A 64 -4.04 12.69 -34.30
N PHE A 65 -2.91 12.26 -34.88
CA PHE A 65 -1.92 11.45 -34.17
C PHE A 65 -1.29 12.19 -33.00
N TYR A 66 -0.93 13.47 -33.19
CA TYR A 66 -0.41 14.32 -32.13
C TYR A 66 -1.41 14.46 -30.98
N LYS A 67 -2.68 14.76 -31.30
CA LYS A 67 -3.76 14.84 -30.31
C LYS A 67 -3.95 13.52 -29.57
N GLN A 68 -3.95 12.39 -30.28
CA GLN A 68 -4.08 11.08 -29.66
C GLN A 68 -2.91 10.76 -28.72
N THR A 69 -1.70 11.16 -29.12
CA THR A 69 -0.48 10.98 -28.30
C THR A 69 -0.56 11.79 -27.00
N ILE A 70 -1.04 13.04 -27.07
CA ILE A 70 -1.28 13.86 -25.87
C ILE A 70 -2.29 13.19 -24.93
N LEU A 71 -3.41 12.71 -25.46
CA LEU A 71 -4.44 12.07 -24.65
C LEU A 71 -3.90 10.79 -23.99
N PHE A 72 -3.18 9.96 -24.74
CA PHE A 72 -2.54 8.76 -24.20
C PHE A 72 -1.53 9.08 -23.09
N ASN A 73 -0.66 10.08 -23.31
CA ASN A 73 0.33 10.50 -22.32
C ASN A 73 -0.34 11.08 -21.07
N ARG A 74 -1.43 11.84 -21.21
CA ARG A 74 -2.23 12.33 -20.09
C ARG A 74 -2.76 11.17 -19.25
N ASP A 75 -3.34 10.17 -19.89
CA ASP A 75 -3.88 8.99 -19.18
C ASP A 75 -2.77 8.21 -18.48
N LEU A 76 -1.60 8.07 -19.11
CA LEU A 76 -0.43 7.43 -18.51
C LEU A 76 0.05 8.19 -17.26
N ILE A 77 0.12 9.52 -17.34
CA ILE A 77 0.50 10.39 -16.20
C ILE A 77 -0.51 10.24 -15.07
N ILE A 78 -1.82 10.27 -15.35
CA ILE A 78 -2.86 10.10 -14.33
C ILE A 78 -2.73 8.74 -13.64
N LYS A 79 -2.51 7.66 -14.41
CA LYS A 79 -2.26 6.32 -13.84
C LYS A 79 -1.04 6.32 -12.92
N HIS A 80 0.06 6.94 -13.32
CA HIS A 80 1.25 7.02 -12.49
C HIS A 80 1.03 7.84 -11.21
N ILE A 81 0.34 8.98 -11.29
CA ILE A 81 -0.01 9.79 -10.12
C ILE A 81 -0.83 8.96 -9.13
N ASN A 82 -1.81 8.19 -9.61
CA ASN A 82 -2.62 7.32 -8.74
C ASN A 82 -1.77 6.24 -8.05
N VAL A 83 -0.85 5.61 -8.76
CA VAL A 83 0.06 4.62 -8.16
C VAL A 83 0.95 5.26 -7.10
N VAL A 84 1.48 6.45 -7.36
CA VAL A 84 2.30 7.19 -6.38
C VAL A 84 1.46 7.58 -5.16
N ALA A 85 0.24 8.05 -5.35
CA ALA A 85 -0.67 8.39 -4.26
C ALA A 85 -0.96 7.18 -3.35
N VAL A 86 -1.28 6.02 -3.92
CA VAL A 86 -1.50 4.78 -3.16
C VAL A 86 -0.24 4.37 -2.40
N LYS A 87 0.95 4.46 -3.01
CA LYS A 87 2.21 4.15 -2.32
C LYS A 87 2.47 5.11 -1.16
N LEU A 88 2.19 6.39 -1.34
CA LEU A 88 2.34 7.39 -0.27
C LEU A 88 1.35 7.13 0.87
N GLU A 89 0.12 6.74 0.57
CA GLU A 89 -0.87 6.38 1.58
C GLU A 89 -0.41 5.17 2.41
N ILE A 90 0.10 4.12 1.76
CA ILE A 90 0.68 2.93 2.43
C ILE A 90 1.89 3.31 3.30
N ILE A 91 2.76 4.20 2.81
CA ILE A 91 3.92 4.67 3.59
C ILE A 91 3.43 5.47 4.81
N SER A 92 2.44 6.34 4.62
CA SER A 92 1.88 7.16 5.68
C SER A 92 1.20 6.35 6.79
N SER A 93 0.61 5.19 6.45
CA SER A 93 0.00 4.30 7.43
C SER A 93 1.01 3.37 8.10
N SER A 94 2.05 2.92 7.37
CA SER A 94 3.05 1.97 7.89
C SER A 94 4.12 2.61 8.78
N ILE A 95 4.56 3.84 8.49
CA ILE A 95 5.61 4.52 9.26
C ILE A 95 5.21 4.73 10.73
N PRO A 96 4.01 5.25 11.07
CA PRO A 96 3.59 5.42 12.45
C PRO A 96 3.57 4.10 13.23
N GLN A 97 3.06 3.04 12.61
CA GLN A 97 2.98 1.71 13.22
C GLN A 97 4.38 1.13 13.47
N ALA A 98 5.30 1.26 12.51
CA ALA A 98 6.69 0.83 12.70
C ALA A 98 7.36 1.61 13.84
N LEU A 99 7.08 2.91 13.96
CA LEU A 99 7.64 3.78 14.99
C LEU A 99 7.08 3.45 16.39
N GLU A 100 5.80 3.10 16.48
CA GLU A 100 5.17 2.64 17.72
C GLU A 100 5.75 1.30 18.17
N ASN A 101 5.89 0.33 17.26
CA ASN A 101 6.53 -0.95 17.54
C ASN A 101 7.99 -0.78 18.01
N MET A 102 8.73 0.15 17.43
CA MET A 102 10.10 0.44 17.84
C MET A 102 10.16 1.06 19.24
N LYS A 103 9.24 1.98 19.57
CA LYS A 103 9.12 2.54 20.93
C LYS A 103 8.78 1.46 21.95
N GLN A 104 7.85 0.57 21.63
CA GLN A 104 7.48 -0.54 22.51
C GLN A 104 8.67 -1.48 22.74
N SER A 105 9.36 -1.85 21.66
CA SER A 105 10.57 -2.68 21.73
C SER A 105 11.66 -2.04 22.59
N GLN A 106 11.86 -0.72 22.49
CA GLN A 106 12.83 0.01 23.31
C GLN A 106 12.51 -0.06 24.82
N ILE A 107 11.24 -0.21 25.20
CA ILE A 107 10.81 -0.35 26.60
C ILE A 107 10.89 -1.80 27.06
N GLU A 108 10.51 -2.76 26.21
CA GLU A 108 10.46 -4.18 26.55
C GLU A 108 11.83 -4.84 26.59
N PHE A 109 12.73 -4.49 25.66
CA PHE A 109 14.05 -5.13 25.56
C PHE A 109 14.90 -4.95 26.82
N PRO A 110 15.01 -3.74 27.42
CA PRO A 110 15.73 -3.57 28.69
C PRO A 110 15.10 -4.37 29.84
N LYS A 111 13.78 -4.49 29.89
CA LYS A 111 13.09 -5.30 30.90
C LYS A 111 13.42 -6.78 30.75
N GLN A 112 13.42 -7.29 29.52
CA GLN A 112 13.82 -8.68 29.25
C GLN A 112 15.28 -8.95 29.60
N ILE A 113 16.18 -8.01 29.30
CA ILE A 113 17.59 -8.09 29.72
C ILE A 113 17.68 -8.13 31.24
N HIS A 114 16.99 -7.22 31.95
CA HIS A 114 17.02 -7.18 33.41
C HIS A 114 16.53 -8.49 34.03
N ASN A 115 15.40 -9.02 33.57
CA ASN A 115 14.85 -10.30 34.03
C ASN A 115 15.80 -11.47 33.75
N SER A 116 16.46 -11.46 32.58
CA SER A 116 17.45 -12.49 32.22
C SER A 116 18.66 -12.44 33.14
N VAL A 117 19.18 -11.24 33.45
CA VAL A 117 20.29 -11.05 34.39
C VAL A 117 19.92 -11.55 35.78
N GLN A 118 18.74 -11.20 36.30
CA GLN A 118 18.26 -11.70 37.60
C GLN A 118 18.16 -13.24 37.62
N THR A 119 17.65 -13.84 36.54
CA THR A 119 17.51 -15.29 36.43
C THR A 119 18.88 -15.98 36.41
N ILE A 120 19.85 -15.42 35.69
CA ILE A 120 21.24 -15.88 35.67
C ILE A 120 21.87 -15.80 37.07
N GLU A 121 21.61 -14.72 37.80
CA GLU A 121 22.15 -14.55 39.15
C GLU A 121 21.58 -15.58 40.13
N ALA A 122 20.27 -15.83 40.07
CA ALA A 122 19.62 -16.88 40.85
C ALA A 122 20.16 -18.29 40.50
N LEU A 123 20.36 -18.57 39.21
CA LEU A 123 20.99 -19.81 38.73
C LEU A 123 22.42 -19.97 39.27
N LYS A 124 23.21 -18.90 39.25
CA LYS A 124 24.58 -18.89 39.79
C LYS A 124 24.60 -19.23 41.28
N GLN A 125 23.65 -18.71 42.06
CA GLN A 125 23.52 -19.06 43.48
C GLN A 125 23.16 -20.54 43.66
N ARG A 126 22.20 -21.06 42.88
CA ARG A 126 21.82 -22.49 42.92
C ARG A 126 23.00 -23.40 42.58
N VAL A 127 23.80 -23.05 41.56
CA VAL A 127 25.00 -23.80 41.19
C VAL A 127 26.00 -23.84 42.34
N LYS A 128 26.24 -22.71 43.03
CA LYS A 128 27.12 -22.69 44.22
C LYS A 128 26.62 -23.62 45.32
N ILE A 129 25.32 -23.62 45.60
CA ILE A 129 24.72 -24.52 46.60
C ILE A 129 24.89 -25.99 46.19
N CYS A 130 24.64 -26.33 44.92
CA CYS A 130 24.87 -27.68 44.42
C CYS A 130 26.34 -28.10 44.53
N GLN A 131 27.28 -27.22 44.20
CA GLN A 131 28.71 -27.48 44.37
C GLN A 131 29.08 -27.77 45.83
N GLN A 132 28.56 -26.98 46.77
CA GLN A 132 28.76 -27.21 48.21
C GLN A 132 28.20 -28.56 48.65
N ARG A 133 26.99 -28.92 48.19
CA ARG A 133 26.37 -30.22 48.49
C ARG A 133 27.15 -31.40 47.92
N VAL A 134 27.70 -31.27 46.72
CA VAL A 134 28.56 -32.30 46.11
C VAL A 134 29.84 -32.47 46.92
N ILE A 135 30.46 -31.38 47.38
CA ILE A 135 31.64 -31.44 48.25
C ILE A 135 31.30 -32.15 49.56
N SER A 136 30.17 -31.80 50.21
CA SER A 136 29.76 -32.47 51.46
C SER A 136 29.45 -33.95 51.26
N LEU A 137 28.80 -34.32 50.15
CA LEU A 137 28.53 -35.72 49.82
C LEU A 137 29.84 -36.49 49.56
N SER A 138 30.80 -35.88 48.88
CA SER A 138 32.13 -36.48 48.66
C SER A 138 32.87 -36.70 49.98
N GLN A 139 32.85 -35.71 50.89
CA GLN A 139 33.44 -35.85 52.23
C GLN A 139 32.76 -36.95 53.06
N PHE A 140 31.43 -37.02 53.00
CA PHE A 140 30.67 -38.08 53.65
C PHE A 140 31.03 -39.45 53.07
N ASN A 141 31.08 -39.59 51.75
CA ASN A 141 31.43 -40.83 51.08
C ASN A 141 32.85 -41.30 51.43
N ASN A 142 33.83 -40.37 51.45
CA ASN A 142 35.20 -40.67 51.88
C ASN A 142 35.26 -41.13 53.35
N SER A 143 34.44 -40.53 54.22
CA SER A 143 34.35 -40.93 55.63
C SER A 143 33.74 -42.32 55.79
N LEU A 144 32.72 -42.62 54.98
CA LEU A 144 32.04 -43.90 54.96
C LEU A 144 32.95 -45.00 54.40
N GLN A 145 33.72 -44.71 53.35
CA GLN A 145 34.73 -45.62 52.81
C GLN A 145 35.81 -45.94 53.85
N LYS A 146 36.35 -44.92 54.55
CA LYS A 146 37.28 -45.14 55.66
C LYS A 146 36.67 -45.96 56.79
N PHE A 147 35.40 -45.73 57.11
CA PHE A 147 34.70 -46.52 58.13
C PHE A 147 34.54 -47.99 57.71
N ILE A 148 34.23 -48.25 56.44
CA ILE A 148 34.19 -49.61 55.88
C ILE A 148 35.57 -50.24 55.93
N GLU A 149 36.64 -49.57 55.51
CA GLU A 149 38.02 -50.08 55.56
C GLU A 149 38.46 -50.41 57.00
N ILE A 150 38.12 -49.56 57.97
CA ILE A 150 38.35 -49.82 59.39
C ILE A 150 37.55 -51.05 59.84
N LYS A 151 36.26 -51.13 59.47
CA LYS A 151 35.41 -52.28 59.79
C LYS A 151 35.92 -53.56 59.16
N GLU A 152 36.36 -53.57 57.90
CA GLU A 152 36.95 -54.73 57.24
C GLU A 152 38.28 -55.13 57.88
N GLY A 153 39.13 -54.17 58.27
CA GLY A 153 40.35 -54.43 59.05
C GLY A 153 40.08 -54.95 60.47
N VAL A 154 38.96 -54.56 61.08
CA VAL A 154 38.50 -55.07 62.39
C VAL A 154 37.84 -56.46 62.23
N ILE A 155 37.11 -56.72 61.14
CA ILE A 155 36.48 -58.01 60.84
C ILE A 155 37.51 -59.11 60.53
N GLN A 156 38.73 -58.77 60.10
CA GLN A 156 39.83 -59.73 60.01
C GLN A 156 40.41 -60.14 61.38
N ASN A 157 40.18 -59.34 62.44
CA ASN A 157 40.71 -59.59 63.78
C ASN A 157 39.66 -60.04 64.82
N GLU A 158 38.38 -59.77 64.60
CA GLU A 158 37.31 -60.23 65.49
C GLU A 158 36.19 -60.91 64.70
N GLU A 159 36.02 -62.19 65.02
CA GLU A 159 35.00 -63.09 64.50
C GLU A 159 33.63 -62.42 64.32
N MET A 160 33.15 -62.52 63.08
CA MET A 160 31.79 -62.23 62.63
C MET A 160 30.70 -62.41 63.71
N LYS A 161 30.24 -61.33 64.35
CA LYS A 161 28.96 -61.32 65.07
C LYS A 161 28.19 -60.00 64.94
N HIS A 162 27.11 -60.09 64.17
CA HIS A 162 25.83 -59.38 64.26
C HIS A 162 25.60 -57.97 63.65
N ILE A 163 24.72 -57.98 62.62
CA ILE A 163 23.47 -57.19 62.35
C ILE A 163 23.62 -55.65 62.26
N ILE A 164 23.07 -54.93 61.27
CA ILE A 164 21.71 -54.33 61.26
C ILE A 164 21.47 -53.69 59.87
N GLY A 165 20.33 -54.00 59.26
CA GLY A 165 19.83 -53.30 58.08
C GLY A 165 19.29 -51.91 58.44
N PHE A 166 19.50 -50.94 57.56
CA PHE A 166 18.80 -49.65 57.60
C PHE A 166 17.85 -49.56 56.40
N PRO A 167 16.57 -49.20 56.60
CA PRO A 167 15.68 -48.85 55.50
C PRO A 167 16.05 -47.45 55.00
N ILE A 168 16.29 -47.32 53.70
CA ILE A 168 16.36 -46.01 53.05
C ILE A 168 14.92 -45.57 52.81
N ASP A 169 14.46 -44.57 53.54
CA ASP A 169 13.14 -43.95 53.37
C ASP A 169 13.21 -42.92 52.22
N PHE A 170 12.57 -43.23 51.09
CA PHE A 170 12.49 -42.37 49.91
C PHE A 170 11.28 -41.41 49.94
N SER A 171 10.63 -41.24 51.09
CA SER A 171 9.33 -40.54 51.17
C SER A 171 9.36 -39.02 50.97
N ASN A 172 10.53 -38.37 50.81
CA ASN A 172 10.59 -36.89 50.73
C ASN A 172 11.11 -36.28 49.42
N ASP A 173 11.33 -37.06 48.35
CA ASP A 173 11.70 -36.52 47.03
C ASP A 173 10.49 -36.38 46.09
N VAL A 174 9.34 -35.90 46.61
CA VAL A 174 8.25 -35.41 45.76
C VAL A 174 8.55 -33.97 45.38
N VAL A 175 8.94 -33.79 44.11
CA VAL A 175 9.00 -32.50 43.43
C VAL A 175 7.60 -31.86 43.47
N GLY A 176 7.38 -30.99 44.44
CA GLY A 176 6.22 -30.11 44.46
C GLY A 176 6.32 -29.12 43.31
N ILE A 177 5.53 -29.34 42.26
CA ILE A 177 5.23 -28.33 41.25
C ILE A 177 4.55 -27.17 41.98
N HIS A 178 5.19 -26.01 41.98
CA HIS A 178 4.64 -24.79 42.56
C HIS A 178 3.39 -24.39 41.75
N PRO A 179 2.19 -24.15 42.35
CA PRO A 179 0.94 -23.91 41.61
C PRO A 179 0.85 -22.57 40.87
N SER A 180 1.96 -21.86 40.65
CA SER A 180 1.98 -20.52 40.05
C SER A 180 2.53 -20.51 38.62
N LEU A 181 2.46 -21.64 37.91
CA LEU A 181 2.88 -21.80 36.51
C LEU A 181 1.79 -22.44 35.62
N MET A 182 0.52 -22.20 35.95
CA MET A 182 -0.63 -22.41 35.05
C MET A 182 -1.34 -21.08 34.80
#